data_AF-A0A0D5NDR7-F1
#
_entry.id   AF-A0A0D5NDR7-F1
#
_cell.length_a   1.000
_cell.length_b   1.000
_cell.length_c   1.000
_cell.angle_alpha   90.00
_cell.angle_beta   90.00
_cell.angle_gamma   90.00
#
_symmetry.space_group_name_H-M   'P 1'
#
loop_
_entity.id
_entity.type
_entity.pdbx_description
1 polymer ?
#
loop_
_entity_poly.entity_id
_entity_poly.type
_entity_poly.pdbx_seq_one_letter_code
_entity_poly.pdbx_strand_id
1 'polypeptide(L)' 'MSASIVYLLLLFTAMVAYDFSKWKQACLRDRLAYGALILPMLYLGILYVTEMPWPNLDELVHFFFAEPAKRIVETVKLPS' A
#
# COMPACT_ATOMS: atom_id res chain seq x y z
N MET A 1 -7.00 -10.55 -17.79
CA MET A 1 -5.54 -10.34 -17.70
C MET A 1 -5.03 -9.13 -18.49
N SER A 2 -5.15 -9.06 -19.83
CA SER A 2 -4.53 -7.98 -20.63
C SER A 2 -5.08 -6.58 -20.34
N ALA A 3 -6.40 -6.40 -20.18
CA ALA A 3 -7.00 -5.10 -19.87
C ALA A 3 -6.56 -4.55 -18.49
N SER A 4 -6.49 -5.41 -17.48
CA SER A 4 -6.04 -5.06 -16.12
C SER A 4 -4.60 -4.55 -16.11
N ILE A 5 -3.71 -5.18 -16.89
CA ILE A 5 -2.31 -4.77 -17.04
C ILE A 5 -2.23 -3.41 -17.73
N VAL A 6 -2.94 -3.23 -18.84
CA VAL A 6 -2.97 -1.96 -19.59
C VAL A 6 -3.47 -0.83 -18.70
N TYR A 7 -4.54 -1.07 -17.95
CA TYR A 7 -5.09 -0.09 -17.01
C TYR A 7 -4.08 0.30 -15.92
N LEU A 8 -3.42 -0.68 -15.29
CA LEU A 8 -2.39 -0.42 -14.28
C LEU A 8 -1.21 0.35 -14.84
N LEU A 9 -0.70 -0.03 -16.02
CA LEU A 9 0.40 0.68 -16.67
C LEU A 9 0.02 2.12 -17.00
N LEU A 10 -1.22 2.36 -17.43
CA LEU A 10 -1.70 3.71 -17.74
C LEU A 10 -1.74 4.57 -16.47
N LEU A 11 -2.28 4.05 -15.37
CA LEU A 11 -2.31 4.75 -14.08
C LEU A 11 -0.90 5.02 -13.52
N PHE A 12 -0.03 4.01 -13.51
CA PHE A 12 1.35 4.16 -13.02
C PHE A 12 2.13 5.16 -13.87
N THR A 13 1.98 5.11 -15.19
CA THR A 13 2.64 6.05 -16.09
C THR A 13 2.15 7.47 -15.88
N ALA A 14 0.83 7.68 -15.74
CA ALA A 14 0.27 9.00 -15.45
C ALA A 14 0.77 9.56 -14.12
N MET A 15 0.79 8.73 -13.07
CA MET A 15 1.30 9.10 -11.74
C MET A 15 2.78 9.46 -11.80
N VAL A 16 3.62 8.59 -12.36
CA VAL A 16 5.07 8.82 -12.47
C VAL A 16 5.36 10.06 -13.31
N ALA A 17 4.68 10.27 -14.44
CA ALA A 17 4.89 11.44 -15.29
C ALA A 17 4.57 12.75 -14.55
N TYR A 18 3.48 12.77 -13.77
CA TYR A 18 3.11 13.92 -12.96
C TYR A 18 4.13 14.19 -11.84
N ASP A 19 4.50 13.15 -11.10
CA ASP A 19 5.37 13.26 -9.93
C ASP A 19 6.85 13.39 -10.27
N PHE A 20 7.28 13.03 -11.48
CA PHE A 20 8.68 13.13 -11.92
C PHE A 20 9.24 14.55 -11.81
N SER A 21 8.43 15.55 -12.16
CA SER A 21 8.79 16.97 -12.05
C SER A 21 9.05 17.39 -10.61
N LYS A 22 8.22 16.91 -9.67
CA LYS A 22 8.28 17.21 -8.23
C LYS A 22 9.40 16.43 -7.54
N TRP A 23 9.68 15.21 -8.01
CA TRP A 23 10.69 14.33 -7.42
C TRP A 23 12.12 14.90 -7.53
N LYS A 24 12.42 15.58 -8.64
CA LYS A 24 13.72 16.25 -8.85
C LYS A 24 13.98 17.35 -7.82
N GLN A 25 12.94 18.05 -7.38
CA GLN A 25 13.05 19.16 -6.43
C GLN A 25 12.90 18.72 -4.96
N ALA A 26 12.49 17.47 -4.72
CA ALA A 26 12.21 16.94 -3.39
C ALA A 26 13.49 16.58 -2.59
N CYS A 27 13.43 16.80 -1.27
CA CYS A 27 14.45 16.38 -0.30
C CYS A 27 14.53 14.85 -0.20
N LEU A 28 15.70 14.30 0.19
CA LEU A 28 15.92 12.87 0.37
C LEU A 28 14.83 12.20 1.26
N ARG A 29 14.41 12.86 2.34
CA ARG A 29 13.34 12.37 3.21
C ARG A 29 12.03 12.18 2.47
N ASP A 30 11.66 13.14 1.64
CA ASP A 30 10.40 13.10 0.88
C ASP A 30 10.47 12.03 -0.22
N ARG A 31 11.66 11.83 -0.81
CA ARG A 31 11.90 10.72 -1.75
C ARG A 31 11.77 9.36 -1.08
N LEU A 32 12.29 9.21 0.14
CA LEU A 32 12.16 7.98 0.92
C LEU A 32 10.71 7.71 1.31
N ALA A 33 9.98 8.73 1.78
CA ALA A 33 8.56 8.62 2.09
C ALA A 33 7.74 8.24 0.85
N TYR A 34 8.00 8.88 -0.29
CA TYR A 34 7.36 8.55 -1.56
C TYR A 34 7.66 7.11 -1.98
N GLY A 35 8.92 6.66 -1.90
CA GLY A 35 9.31 5.28 -2.19
C GLY A 35 8.60 4.27 -1.28
N ALA A 36 8.48 4.59 0.01
CA ALA A 36 7.77 3.76 0.98
C ALA A 36 6.27 3.64 0.68
N LEU A 37 5.66 4.65 0.04
CA LEU A 37 4.26 4.61 -0.42
C LEU A 37 4.09 3.92 -1.77
N ILE A 38 5.06 4.04 -2.67
CA ILE A 38 5.05 3.36 -3.99
C ILE A 38 5.16 1.84 -3.82
N LEU A 39 5.95 1.37 -2.86
CA LEU A 39 6.18 -0.06 -2.63
C LEU A 39 4.89 -0.88 -2.38
N PRO A 40 4.01 -0.51 -1.42
CA PRO A 40 2.73 -1.21 -1.22
C PRO A 40 1.79 -1.07 -2.42
N MET A 41 1.83 0.06 -3.14
CA MET A 41 1.02 0.25 -4.34
C MET A 41 1.44 -0.71 -5.46
N LEU A 42 2.75 -0.90 -5.68
CA LEU A 42 3.27 -1.86 -6.65
C LEU A 42 2.92 -3.30 -6.26
N TYR A 43 3.06 -3.64 -4.98
CA TYR A 43 2.68 -4.95 -4.46
C TYR A 43 1.22 -5.29 -4.77
N LEU A 44 0.29 -4.39 -4.43
CA LEU A 44 -1.13 -4.56 -4.70
C LEU A 44 -1.43 -4.60 -6.21
N GLY A 45 -0.72 -3.80 -7.02
CA GLY A 45 -0.83 -3.84 -8.47
C GLY A 45 -0.42 -5.20 -9.05
N ILE A 46 0.66 -5.80 -8.55
CA ILE A 46 1.09 -7.15 -8.94
C ILE A 46 0.02 -8.16 -8.56
N LEU A 47 -0.46 -8.12 -7.32
CA LEU A 47 -1.52 -9.02 -6.81
C LEU A 47 -2.78 -8.94 -7.67
N TYR A 48 -3.19 -7.74 -8.05
CA TYR A 48 -4.34 -7.50 -8.92
C TYR A 48 -4.17 -8.11 -10.32
N VAL A 49 -2.95 -8.12 -10.87
CA VAL A 49 -2.68 -8.66 -12.21
C VAL A 49 -2.47 -10.17 -12.20
N THR A 50 -1.76 -10.67 -11.20
CA THR A 50 -1.35 -12.08 -11.14
C THR A 50 -2.41 -12.97 -10.50
N GLU A 51 -3.41 -12.37 -9.84
CA GLU A 51 -4.46 -13.08 -9.10
C GLU A 51 -3.86 -14.09 -8.10
N MET A 52 -2.62 -13.85 -7.65
CA MET A 52 -1.95 -14.70 -6.68
C MET A 52 -2.69 -14.62 -5.35
N PRO A 53 -2.87 -15.74 -4.62
CA PRO A 53 -3.55 -15.78 -3.32
C PRO A 53 -2.65 -15.27 -2.18
N TRP A 54 -1.88 -14.21 -2.45
CA TRP A 54 -1.04 -13.57 -1.46
C TRP A 54 -1.87 -12.62 -0.58
N PRO A 55 -1.47 -12.42 0.68
CA PRO A 55 -2.27 -11.62 1.59
C PRO A 55 -2.30 -10.16 1.16
N ASN A 56 -3.49 -9.57 1.15
CA ASN A 56 -3.60 -8.12 0.94
C ASN A 56 -2.98 -7.36 2.13
N LEU A 57 -2.72 -6.07 1.93
CA LEU A 57 -2.15 -5.23 3.01
C LEU A 57 -3.05 -5.20 4.25
N ASP A 58 -4.37 -5.23 4.06
CA ASP A 58 -5.34 -5.30 5.16
C ASP A 58 -5.14 -6.58 6.00
N GLU A 59 -4.99 -7.73 5.34
CA GLU A 59 -4.75 -9.01 6.01
C GLU A 59 -3.41 -9.03 6.74
N LEU A 60 -2.37 -8.44 6.15
CA LEU A 60 -1.07 -8.25 6.82
C LEU A 60 -1.20 -7.37 8.06
N VAL A 61 -1.86 -6.22 7.95
CA VAL A 61 -2.11 -5.33 9.09
C VAL A 61 -2.93 -6.05 10.16
N HIS A 62 -3.99 -6.74 9.79
CA HIS A 62 -4.78 -7.53 10.71
C HIS A 62 -3.93 -8.61 11.39
N PHE A 63 -3.09 -9.33 10.65
CA PHE A 63 -2.18 -10.34 11.22
C PHE A 63 -1.24 -9.75 12.28
N PHE A 64 -0.62 -8.60 12.03
CA PHE A 64 0.31 -7.98 12.97
C PHE A 64 -0.38 -7.30 14.16
N PHE A 65 -1.58 -6.74 13.96
CA PHE A 65 -2.21 -5.85 14.92
C PHE A 65 -3.48 -6.42 15.57
N ALA A 66 -4.00 -7.56 15.14
CA ALA A 66 -5.22 -8.16 15.73
C ALA A 66 -5.08 -8.40 17.23
N GLU A 67 -3.95 -8.95 17.67
CA GLU A 67 -3.75 -9.25 19.09
C GLU A 67 -3.53 -7.98 19.94
N PRO A 68 -2.67 -7.02 19.54
CA PRO A 68 -2.63 -5.71 20.18
C PRO A 68 -3.99 -5.02 20.25
N ALA A 69 -4.74 -5.01 19.14
CA ALA A 69 -6.06 -4.40 19.07
C ALA A 69 -7.05 -5.05 20.05
N LYS A 70 -7.04 -6.39 20.14
CA LYS A 70 -7.86 -7.13 21.10
C LYS A 70 -7.57 -6.72 22.55
N ARG A 71 -6.29 -6.61 22.93
CA ARG A 71 -5.89 -6.20 24.29
C ARG A 71 -6.34 -4.78 24.61
N ILE A 72 -6.27 -3.86 23.65
CA ILE A 72 -6.75 -2.48 23.83
C ILE A 72 -8.27 -2.48 24.09
N VAL A 73 -9.04 -3.21 23.27
CA VAL A 73 -10.50 -3.30 23.41
C VAL A 73 -10.88 -3.93 24.76
N GLU A 74 -10.19 -4.98 25.18
CA GLU A 74 -10.39 -5.62 26.49
C GLU A 74 -10.07 -4.67 27.65
N THR A 75 -9.08 -3.78 27.49
CA THR A 75 -8.73 -2.77 28.51
C THR A 75 -9.77 -1.66 28.60
N VAL A 76 -10.39 -1.28 27.47
CA VAL A 76 -11.38 -0.19 27.40
C VAL A 76 -12.78 -0.65 27.78
N LYS A 77 -13.10 -1.94 27.60
CA LYS A 77 -14.33 -2.54 28.15
C LYS A 77 -14.24 -2.51 29.69
N LEU A 78 -14.85 -1.48 30.29
CA LEU A 78 -15.10 -1.44 31.74
C LEU A 78 -15.75 -2.76 32.17
N PRO A 79 -15.32 -3.36 33.30
CA PRO A 79 -15.99 -4.54 33.83
C PRO A 79 -17.46 -4.16 34.11
N SER A 80 -18.37 -4.73 33.32
CA SER A 80 -19.81 -4.67 33.52
C SER A 80 -20.25 -5.62 34.61
#